data_AF-A0A140K0C8-F1
#
_entry.id   AF-A0A140K0C8-F1
#
_cell.length_a   1.000
_cell.length_b   1.000
_cell.length_c   1.000
_cell.angle_alpha   90.00
_cell.angle_beta   90.00
_cell.angle_gamma   90.00
#
_symmetry.space_group_name_H-M   'P 1'
#
loop_
_entity.id
_entity.type
_entity.pdbx_description
1 polymer ?
#
loop_
_entity_poly.entity_id
_entity_poly.type
_entity_poly.pdbx_seq_one_letter_code
_entity_poly.pdbx_strand_id
1 'polypeptide(L)'
;MATNLNIPNNPDKEKALNLVLKQIERNFGKGAIMRLGDATQMKVETIPSGALTLDVALGGGLPKGRIIEIYGPESSGKTTLALHAIAEVQKAGGVAAFVDAEHALDPTYSAALGVDIENLLVAQPDHGESALEIVDQLVRSAAVDLVVVDSVAALVPRAEIEGEMGDNQVGLQARLMSKALRKIAGNIGKSASTVIFLNQLRQKIGITYGSPEVTTGGTALKFYASVRLDIRRVQTLKKGSEGEYGIRAKVKVAKNKVAPPFRVAEFDIIFGQGISNLGCMLDLAEDTDVVVRKGAWYSYNGDNIGQGRDNTIKYLEENQTLAAEIEQQVRDKLAMGAVLSSNSLSEYDPDEESDSDELME
;
A
#
# COMPACT_ATOMS: atom_id res chain seq x y z
N MET A 1 10.36 26.41 -15.33
CA MET A 1 9.74 27.47 -16.14
C MET A 1 9.09 26.83 -17.36
N ALA A 2 7.78 26.59 -17.33
CA ALA A 2 7.05 26.14 -18.51
C ALA A 2 6.67 27.38 -19.33
N THR A 3 7.20 27.47 -20.55
CA THR A 3 6.80 28.46 -21.55
C THR A 3 5.30 28.32 -21.84
N ASN A 4 4.51 29.32 -21.45
CA ASN A 4 3.13 29.47 -21.88
C ASN A 4 3.10 29.67 -23.40
N LEU A 5 2.90 28.57 -24.14
CA LEU A 5 2.54 28.61 -25.55
C LEU A 5 1.17 29.28 -25.66
N ASN A 6 1.17 30.55 -26.04
CA ASN A 6 -0.05 31.30 -26.32
C ASN A 6 -0.61 30.83 -27.68
N ILE A 7 -1.41 29.76 -27.66
CA ILE A 7 -2.08 29.26 -28.87
C ILE A 7 -3.11 30.31 -29.30
N PRO A 8 -3.08 30.83 -30.54
CA PRO A 8 -4.05 31.82 -31.00
C PRO A 8 -5.47 31.23 -30.93
N ASN A 9 -6.30 31.82 -30.07
CA ASN A 9 -7.64 31.33 -29.79
C ASN A 9 -8.58 31.68 -30.96
N ASN A 10 -8.74 30.75 -31.91
CA ASN A 10 -9.66 30.91 -33.03
C ASN A 10 -11.10 30.59 -32.54
N PRO A 11 -12.02 31.56 -32.53
CA PRO A 11 -13.36 31.39 -31.96
C PRO A 11 -14.21 30.34 -32.69
N ASP A 12 -13.97 30.08 -33.98
CA ASP A 12 -14.68 29.04 -34.72
C ASP A 12 -14.18 27.65 -34.36
N LYS A 13 -12.86 27.50 -34.12
CA LYS A 13 -12.29 26.25 -33.58
C LYS A 13 -12.80 25.97 -32.17
N GLU A 14 -12.96 27.00 -31.33
CA GLU A 14 -13.46 26.84 -29.97
C GLU A 14 -14.95 26.43 -29.95
N LYS A 15 -15.78 27.01 -30.83
CA LYS A 15 -17.18 26.58 -31.01
C LYS A 15 -17.27 25.13 -31.49
N ALA A 16 -16.49 24.76 -32.51
CA ALA A 16 -16.47 23.39 -33.02
C ALA A 16 -16.00 22.39 -31.95
N LEU A 17 -14.95 22.74 -31.20
CA LEU A 17 -14.46 21.94 -30.08
C LEU A 17 -15.55 21.75 -29.02
N ASN A 18 -16.24 22.82 -28.61
CA ASN A 18 -17.30 22.73 -27.59
C ASN A 18 -18.50 21.88 -28.04
N LEU A 19 -18.83 21.88 -29.34
CA LEU A 19 -19.85 20.97 -29.89
C LEU A 19 -19.41 19.50 -29.80
N VAL A 20 -18.15 19.21 -30.15
CA VAL A 20 -17.57 17.87 -30.04
C VAL A 20 -17.52 17.40 -28.59
N LEU A 21 -17.08 18.26 -27.66
CA LEU A 21 -17.05 17.95 -26.23
C LEU A 21 -18.45 17.60 -25.69
N LYS A 22 -19.48 18.42 -26.01
CA LYS A 22 -20.88 18.14 -25.64
C LYS A 22 -21.41 16.86 -26.26
N GLN A 23 -21.03 16.56 -27.50
CA GLN A 23 -21.44 15.33 -28.18
C GLN A 23 -20.78 14.10 -27.52
N ILE A 24 -19.51 14.21 -27.12
CA ILE A 24 -18.81 13.16 -26.38
C ILE A 24 -19.46 12.96 -25.00
N GLU A 25 -19.73 14.02 -24.24
CA GLU A 25 -20.43 13.89 -22.94
C GLU A 25 -21.83 13.29 -23.07
N ARG A 26 -22.58 13.65 -24.12
CA ARG A 26 -23.91 13.08 -24.38
C ARG A 26 -23.85 11.59 -24.71
N ASN A 27 -22.84 11.16 -25.47
CA ASN A 27 -22.71 9.77 -25.93
C ASN A 27 -22.05 8.86 -24.89
N PHE A 28 -21.13 9.38 -24.08
CA PHE A 28 -20.27 8.60 -23.19
C PHE A 28 -20.43 8.94 -21.70
N GLY A 29 -21.28 9.91 -21.36
CA GLY A 29 -21.57 10.34 -19.99
C GLY A 29 -20.82 11.61 -19.57
N LYS A 30 -21.33 12.27 -18.53
CA LYS A 30 -20.66 13.43 -17.91
C LYS A 30 -19.26 13.03 -17.43
N GLY A 31 -18.26 13.85 -17.74
CA GLY A 31 -16.87 13.58 -17.36
C GLY A 31 -16.11 12.62 -18.30
N ALA A 32 -16.73 12.15 -19.39
CA ALA A 32 -16.04 11.33 -20.39
C ALA A 32 -14.88 12.06 -21.11
N ILE A 33 -14.90 13.39 -21.12
CA ILE A 33 -13.81 14.24 -21.62
C ILE A 33 -13.80 15.56 -20.84
N MET A 34 -12.63 15.98 -20.36
CA MET A 34 -12.46 17.20 -19.57
C MET A 34 -11.12 17.86 -19.92
N ARG A 35 -10.99 19.18 -19.75
CA ARG A 35 -9.68 19.84 -19.86
C ARG A 35 -8.87 19.54 -18.61
N LEU A 36 -7.59 19.21 -18.76
CA LEU A 36 -6.72 18.87 -17.63
C LEU A 36 -6.58 20.02 -16.61
N GLY A 37 -6.63 21.28 -17.06
CA GLY A 37 -6.60 22.46 -16.18
C GLY A 37 -7.89 22.67 -15.39
N ASP A 38 -9.03 22.17 -15.89
CA ASP A 38 -10.31 22.17 -15.17
C ASP A 38 -10.38 20.99 -14.18
N ALA A 39 -9.45 20.03 -14.25
CA ALA A 39 -9.28 18.92 -13.32
C ALA A 39 -8.43 19.28 -12.08
N THR A 40 -8.29 20.58 -11.78
CA THR A 40 -7.48 21.16 -10.69
C THR A 40 -7.91 20.74 -9.27
N GLN A 41 -8.92 19.90 -9.13
CA GLN A 41 -9.42 19.37 -7.85
C GLN A 41 -9.47 17.83 -7.74
N MET A 42 -8.84 17.06 -8.64
CA MET A 42 -8.73 15.60 -8.38
C MET A 42 -7.56 15.31 -7.42
N LYS A 43 -7.62 15.83 -6.18
CA LYS A 43 -6.91 15.18 -5.07
C LYS A 43 -7.51 13.78 -4.98
N VAL A 44 -6.73 12.77 -5.33
CA VAL A 44 -7.17 11.38 -5.22
C VAL A 44 -7.42 11.13 -3.73
N GLU A 45 -8.67 10.82 -3.38
CA GLU A 45 -9.00 10.42 -2.01
C GLU A 45 -8.16 9.22 -1.61
N THR A 46 -7.80 9.14 -0.33
CA THR A 46 -6.97 8.07 0.21
C THR A 46 -7.67 7.33 1.34
N ILE A 47 -7.23 6.10 1.56
CA ILE A 47 -7.56 5.23 2.68
C ILE A 47 -6.31 5.19 3.58
N PRO A 48 -6.42 5.42 4.89
CA PRO A 48 -5.29 5.22 5.80
C PRO A 48 -4.78 3.77 5.71
N SER A 49 -3.47 3.59 5.63
CA SER A 49 -2.88 2.24 5.58
C SER A 49 -2.85 1.55 6.95
N GLY A 50 -3.13 2.29 8.02
CA GLY A 50 -2.91 1.87 9.42
C GLY A 50 -1.44 1.95 9.85
N ALA A 51 -0.58 2.54 9.02
CA ALA A 51 0.80 2.90 9.36
C ALA A 51 1.04 4.36 8.99
N LEU A 52 1.13 5.25 9.99
CA LEU A 52 1.24 6.69 9.74
C LEU A 52 2.47 7.06 8.92
N THR A 53 3.61 6.39 9.15
CA THR A 53 4.84 6.57 8.36
C THR A 53 4.63 6.21 6.88
N LEU A 54 3.88 5.15 6.60
CA LEU A 54 3.55 4.75 5.23
C LEU A 54 2.57 5.72 4.57
N ASP A 55 1.58 6.22 5.31
CA ASP A 55 0.64 7.22 4.78
C ASP A 55 1.38 8.49 4.33
N VAL A 56 2.35 8.95 5.12
CA VAL A 56 3.22 10.07 4.75
C VAL A 56 4.08 9.75 3.52
N ALA A 57 4.67 8.55 3.46
CA ALA A 57 5.45 8.10 2.30
C ALA A 57 4.59 8.00 1.02
N LEU A 58 3.31 7.67 1.15
CA LEU A 58 2.35 7.61 0.05
C LEU A 58 1.79 8.97 -0.37
N GLY A 59 2.00 10.01 0.45
CA GLY A 59 1.42 11.34 0.22
C GLY A 59 -0.04 11.46 0.68
N GLY A 60 -0.44 10.67 1.68
CA GLY A 60 -1.76 10.74 2.32
C GLY A 60 -2.44 9.38 2.54
N GLY A 61 -1.83 8.27 2.14
CA GLY A 61 -2.38 6.92 2.28
C GLY A 61 -2.62 6.20 0.95
N LEU A 62 -3.34 5.08 1.01
CA LEU A 62 -3.63 4.21 -0.13
C LEU A 62 -4.69 4.86 -1.04
N PRO A 63 -4.43 5.08 -2.35
CA PRO A 63 -5.35 5.82 -3.19
C PRO A 63 -6.65 5.05 -3.49
N LYS A 64 -7.79 5.70 -3.24
CA LYS A 64 -9.12 5.18 -3.58
C LYS A 64 -9.30 5.00 -5.08
N GLY A 65 -10.11 4.01 -5.46
CA GLY A 65 -10.44 3.77 -6.85
C GLY A 65 -9.22 3.38 -7.67
N ARG A 66 -8.28 2.62 -7.10
CA ARG A 66 -7.05 2.17 -7.77
C ARG A 66 -6.72 0.72 -7.45
N ILE A 67 -5.86 0.14 -8.27
CA ILE A 67 -5.19 -1.13 -8.01
C ILE A 67 -3.87 -0.86 -7.29
N ILE A 68 -3.62 -1.60 -6.22
CA ILE A 68 -2.41 -1.55 -5.41
C ILE A 68 -1.81 -2.97 -5.36
N GLU A 69 -0.49 -3.08 -5.46
CA GLU A 69 0.22 -4.33 -5.24
C GLU A 69 1.10 -4.20 -4.00
N ILE A 70 0.98 -5.13 -3.06
CA ILE A 70 1.88 -5.26 -1.91
C ILE A 70 2.62 -6.58 -2.07
N TYR A 71 3.94 -6.51 -2.19
CA TYR A 71 4.76 -7.68 -2.45
C TYR A 71 6.00 -7.70 -1.55
N GLY A 72 6.55 -8.88 -1.34
CA GLY A 72 7.71 -9.05 -0.49
C GLY A 72 7.90 -10.51 -0.06
N PRO A 73 8.95 -10.80 0.72
CA PRO A 73 9.23 -12.13 1.25
C PRO A 73 8.07 -12.66 2.12
N GLU A 74 8.10 -13.96 2.41
CA GLU A 74 7.23 -14.53 3.44
C GLU A 74 7.48 -13.86 4.79
N SER A 75 6.43 -13.78 5.63
CA SER A 75 6.51 -13.21 6.98
C SER A 75 7.01 -11.75 7.04
N SER A 76 6.95 -11.00 5.93
CA SER A 76 7.34 -9.58 5.91
C SER A 76 6.26 -8.62 6.40
N GLY A 77 5.03 -9.09 6.63
CA GLY A 77 3.90 -8.28 7.10
C GLY A 77 2.89 -7.86 6.03
N LYS A 78 2.90 -8.49 4.84
CA LYS A 78 1.95 -8.19 3.73
C LYS A 78 0.49 -8.26 4.18
N THR A 79 0.08 -9.40 4.74
CA THR A 79 -1.29 -9.65 5.19
C THR A 79 -1.64 -8.75 6.37
N THR A 80 -0.73 -8.56 7.34
CA THR A 80 -0.90 -7.59 8.45
C THR A 80 -1.22 -6.19 7.93
N LEU A 81 -0.45 -5.67 6.98
CA LEU A 81 -0.68 -4.34 6.39
C LEU A 81 -2.03 -4.26 5.67
N ALA A 82 -2.44 -5.32 4.97
CA ALA A 82 -3.74 -5.37 4.32
C ALA A 82 -4.91 -5.42 5.31
N LEU A 83 -4.77 -6.16 6.42
CA LEU A 83 -5.76 -6.22 7.49
C LEU A 83 -5.91 -4.87 8.19
N HIS A 84 -4.82 -4.12 8.39
CA HIS A 84 -4.90 -2.74 8.88
C HIS A 84 -5.65 -1.81 7.91
N ALA A 85 -5.40 -1.92 6.60
CA ALA A 85 -6.16 -1.15 5.62
C ALA A 85 -7.66 -1.50 5.65
N ILE A 86 -8.01 -2.78 5.87
CA ILE A 86 -9.40 -3.22 6.08
C ILE A 86 -9.99 -2.59 7.33
N ALA A 87 -9.29 -2.66 8.46
CA ALA A 87 -9.75 -2.10 9.73
C ALA A 87 -10.01 -0.59 9.61
N GLU A 88 -9.13 0.16 8.93
CA GLU A 88 -9.31 1.60 8.69
C GLU A 88 -10.51 1.93 7.80
N VAL A 89 -10.79 1.10 6.78
CA VAL A 89 -12.00 1.23 5.96
C VAL A 89 -13.26 0.98 6.78
N GLN A 90 -13.30 -0.10 7.55
CA GLN A 90 -14.45 -0.44 8.38
C GLN A 90 -14.70 0.61 9.47
N LYS A 91 -13.63 1.12 10.09
CA LYS A 91 -13.69 2.21 11.07
C LYS A 91 -14.28 3.50 10.48
N ALA A 92 -14.05 3.75 9.19
CA ALA A 92 -14.67 4.86 8.47
C ALA A 92 -16.13 4.56 8.01
N GLY A 93 -16.69 3.41 8.38
CA GLY A 93 -18.03 2.97 7.99
C GLY A 93 -18.11 2.37 6.59
N GLY A 94 -16.97 2.09 5.95
CA GLY A 94 -16.90 1.47 4.63
C GLY A 94 -16.99 -0.05 4.68
N VAL A 95 -17.22 -0.65 3.51
CA VAL A 95 -17.34 -2.11 3.35
C VAL A 95 -16.05 -2.67 2.77
N ALA A 96 -15.51 -3.70 3.41
CA ALA A 96 -14.31 -4.39 2.96
C ALA A 96 -14.60 -5.85 2.60
N ALA A 97 -13.83 -6.38 1.66
CA ALA A 97 -13.84 -7.78 1.27
C ALA A 97 -12.43 -8.37 1.22
N PHE A 98 -12.30 -9.64 1.60
CA PHE A 98 -11.07 -10.41 1.56
C PHE A 98 -11.27 -11.68 0.73
N VAL A 99 -10.53 -11.80 -0.36
CA VAL A 99 -10.50 -12.98 -1.22
C VAL A 99 -9.27 -13.80 -0.83
N ASP A 100 -9.49 -14.82 -0.01
CA ASP A 100 -8.48 -15.69 0.58
C ASP A 100 -8.25 -16.91 -0.33
N ALA A 101 -7.34 -16.76 -1.28
CA ALA A 101 -6.89 -17.84 -2.15
C ALA A 101 -5.79 -18.70 -1.48
N GLU A 102 -5.10 -18.20 -0.46
CA GLU A 102 -4.12 -18.97 0.31
C GLU A 102 -4.75 -19.83 1.42
N HIS A 103 -6.05 -19.65 1.71
CA HIS A 103 -6.78 -20.32 2.80
C HIS A 103 -6.10 -20.15 4.17
N ALA A 104 -5.51 -18.97 4.41
CA ALA A 104 -4.63 -18.69 5.54
C ALA A 104 -5.13 -17.57 6.46
N LEU A 105 -6.33 -17.04 6.21
CA LEU A 105 -6.89 -15.97 7.03
C LEU A 105 -7.26 -16.47 8.44
N ASP A 106 -6.63 -15.89 9.47
CA ASP A 106 -6.97 -16.14 10.88
C ASP A 106 -7.94 -15.06 11.40
N PRO A 107 -9.19 -15.42 11.74
CA PRO A 107 -10.16 -14.48 12.30
C PRO A 107 -9.74 -13.89 13.65
N THR A 108 -9.04 -14.67 14.48
CA THR A 108 -8.59 -14.25 15.83
C THR A 108 -7.53 -13.18 15.70
N TYR A 109 -6.53 -13.41 14.85
CA TYR A 109 -5.53 -12.41 14.55
C TYR A 109 -6.18 -11.17 13.93
N SER A 110 -7.02 -11.34 12.90
CA SER A 110 -7.71 -10.22 12.23
C SER A 110 -8.49 -9.33 13.21
N ALA A 111 -9.23 -9.93 14.16
CA ALA A 111 -9.96 -9.20 15.20
C ALA A 111 -9.02 -8.40 16.11
N ALA A 112 -7.86 -8.96 16.46
CA ALA A 112 -6.86 -8.27 17.27
C ALA A 112 -6.26 -7.04 16.56
N LEU A 113 -6.27 -7.01 15.22
CA LEU A 113 -5.86 -5.86 14.40
C LEU A 113 -6.97 -4.81 14.23
N GLY A 114 -8.15 -5.04 14.82
CA GLY A 114 -9.30 -4.13 14.74
C GLY A 114 -10.19 -4.36 13.52
N VAL A 115 -10.06 -5.50 12.84
CA VAL A 115 -11.00 -5.89 11.78
C VAL A 115 -12.33 -6.31 12.40
N ASP A 116 -13.42 -5.75 11.90
CA ASP A 116 -14.77 -6.18 12.22
C ASP A 116 -15.07 -7.48 11.45
N ILE A 117 -14.94 -8.60 12.16
CA ILE A 117 -15.11 -9.95 11.61
C ILE A 117 -16.55 -10.22 11.18
N GLU A 118 -17.54 -9.63 11.86
CA GLU A 118 -18.95 -9.88 11.56
C GLU A 118 -19.35 -9.26 10.21
N ASN A 119 -18.73 -8.12 9.87
CA ASN A 119 -19.04 -7.36 8.67
C ASN A 119 -18.01 -7.52 7.54
N LEU A 120 -16.92 -8.27 7.75
CA LEU A 120 -15.94 -8.55 6.69
C LEU A 120 -16.49 -9.58 5.71
N LEU A 121 -16.59 -9.21 4.43
CA LEU A 121 -16.94 -10.16 3.37
C LEU A 121 -15.73 -11.06 3.06
N VAL A 122 -15.85 -12.37 3.26
CA VAL A 122 -14.77 -13.32 2.95
C VAL A 122 -15.19 -14.24 1.82
N ALA A 123 -14.30 -14.44 0.85
CA ALA A 123 -14.47 -15.42 -0.22
C ALA A 123 -13.26 -16.34 -0.28
N GLN A 124 -13.51 -17.66 -0.37
CA GLN A 124 -12.50 -18.70 -0.51
C GLN A 124 -12.73 -19.46 -1.83
N PRO A 125 -12.18 -18.97 -2.94
CA PRO A 125 -12.44 -19.51 -4.27
C PRO A 125 -11.60 -20.76 -4.57
N ASP A 126 -12.16 -21.71 -5.32
CA ASP A 126 -11.46 -22.95 -5.69
C ASP A 126 -10.36 -22.76 -6.75
N HIS A 127 -10.47 -21.69 -7.56
CA HIS A 127 -9.52 -21.42 -8.66
C HIS A 127 -9.45 -19.93 -9.02
N GLY A 128 -8.38 -19.54 -9.71
CA GLY A 128 -8.02 -18.16 -9.99
C GLY A 128 -9.06 -17.39 -10.82
N GLU A 129 -9.73 -18.04 -11.78
CA GLU A 129 -10.82 -17.40 -12.54
C GLU A 129 -11.97 -16.98 -11.62
N SER A 130 -12.44 -17.89 -10.75
CA SER A 130 -13.53 -17.62 -9.81
C SER A 130 -13.15 -16.50 -8.85
N ALA A 131 -11.93 -16.52 -8.31
CA ALA A 131 -11.40 -15.46 -7.45
C ALA A 131 -11.49 -14.08 -8.13
N LEU A 132 -10.99 -13.97 -9.35
CA LEU A 132 -10.95 -12.70 -10.09
C LEU A 132 -12.33 -12.26 -10.60
N GLU A 133 -13.25 -13.20 -10.84
CA GLU A 133 -14.65 -12.88 -11.15
C GLU A 133 -15.40 -12.33 -9.93
N ILE A 134 -15.17 -12.89 -8.74
CA ILE A 134 -15.69 -12.35 -7.48
C ILE A 134 -15.19 -10.91 -7.29
N VAL A 135 -13.89 -10.66 -7.46
CA VAL A 135 -13.33 -9.30 -7.39
C VAL A 135 -14.00 -8.35 -8.41
N ASP A 136 -14.17 -8.77 -9.67
CA ASP A 136 -14.83 -7.96 -10.70
C ASP A 136 -16.29 -7.62 -10.33
N GLN A 137 -17.01 -8.56 -9.73
CA GLN A 137 -18.40 -8.36 -9.28
C GLN A 137 -18.49 -7.42 -8.09
N LEU A 138 -17.64 -7.61 -7.07
CA LEU A 138 -17.57 -6.74 -5.89
C LEU A 138 -17.26 -5.29 -6.29
N VAL A 139 -16.24 -5.08 -7.12
CA VAL A 139 -15.91 -3.75 -7.64
C VAL A 139 -17.07 -3.16 -8.45
N ARG A 140 -17.69 -3.94 -9.33
CA ARG A 140 -18.80 -3.48 -10.18
C ARG A 140 -20.03 -3.07 -9.38
N SER A 141 -20.26 -3.69 -8.22
CA SER A 141 -21.41 -3.37 -7.36
C SER A 141 -21.36 -1.94 -6.80
N ALA A 142 -20.16 -1.35 -6.70
CA ALA A 142 -19.91 -0.09 -6.01
C ALA A 142 -20.38 -0.05 -4.54
N ALA A 143 -20.64 -1.22 -3.94
CA ALA A 143 -21.02 -1.38 -2.54
C ALA A 143 -19.83 -1.75 -1.66
N VAL A 144 -18.64 -1.96 -2.24
CA VAL A 144 -17.42 -2.35 -1.54
C VAL A 144 -16.33 -1.31 -1.79
N ASP A 145 -15.78 -0.76 -0.71
CA ASP A 145 -14.76 0.30 -0.74
C ASP A 145 -13.35 -0.27 -0.93
N LEU A 146 -13.09 -1.45 -0.37
CA LEU A 146 -11.80 -2.12 -0.43
C LEU A 146 -11.94 -3.63 -0.65
N VAL A 147 -11.20 -4.17 -1.61
CA VAL A 147 -11.06 -5.61 -1.84
C VAL A 147 -9.59 -6.00 -1.72
N VAL A 148 -9.28 -6.95 -0.85
CA VAL A 148 -7.94 -7.55 -0.72
C VAL A 148 -7.96 -8.93 -1.38
N VAL A 149 -6.91 -9.27 -2.13
CA VAL A 149 -6.71 -10.59 -2.73
C VAL A 149 -5.41 -11.18 -2.18
N ASP A 150 -5.51 -12.25 -1.40
CA ASP A 150 -4.38 -12.93 -0.77
C ASP A 150 -4.29 -14.39 -1.26
N SER A 151 -3.39 -14.74 -2.19
CA SER A 151 -2.45 -13.89 -2.91
C SER A 151 -2.46 -14.21 -4.41
N VAL A 152 -1.83 -13.35 -5.21
CA VAL A 152 -1.67 -13.57 -6.66
C VAL A 152 -1.00 -14.90 -6.96
N ALA A 153 -0.08 -15.36 -6.11
CA ALA A 153 0.60 -16.63 -6.31
C ALA A 153 -0.36 -17.82 -6.25
N ALA A 154 -1.41 -17.73 -5.43
CA ALA A 154 -2.44 -18.75 -5.25
C ALA A 154 -3.60 -18.66 -6.27
N LEU A 155 -3.58 -17.68 -7.19
CA LEU A 155 -4.57 -17.59 -8.28
C LEU A 155 -4.25 -18.60 -9.39
N VAL A 156 -4.38 -19.89 -9.07
CA VAL A 156 -4.08 -20.99 -9.98
C VAL A 156 -5.25 -21.18 -10.96
N PRO A 157 -5.01 -21.14 -12.29
CA PRO A 157 -6.05 -21.37 -13.28
C PRO A 157 -6.69 -22.75 -13.15
N ARG A 158 -7.99 -22.86 -13.44
CA ARG A 158 -8.73 -24.13 -13.35
C ARG A 158 -8.08 -25.28 -14.14
N ALA A 159 -7.59 -25.00 -15.35
CA ALA A 159 -6.95 -26.02 -16.18
C ALA A 159 -5.64 -26.55 -15.58
N GLU A 160 -4.97 -25.77 -14.73
CA GLU A 160 -3.75 -26.19 -14.02
C GLU A 160 -4.08 -27.08 -12.82
N ILE A 161 -5.20 -26.79 -12.12
CA ILE A 161 -5.70 -27.60 -11.00
C ILE A 161 -6.25 -28.95 -11.49
N GLU A 162 -6.99 -28.95 -12.60
CA GLU A 162 -7.57 -30.18 -13.18
C GLU A 162 -6.56 -30.99 -14.02
N GLY A 163 -5.41 -30.39 -14.36
CA GLY A 163 -4.36 -31.03 -15.15
C GLY A 163 -3.47 -31.98 -14.36
N GLU A 164 -2.62 -32.71 -15.06
CA GLU A 164 -1.61 -33.56 -14.41
C GLU A 164 -0.37 -32.73 -14.02
N MET A 165 0.36 -33.13 -12.97
CA MET A 165 1.55 -32.41 -12.49
C MET A 165 2.65 -32.22 -13.56
N GLY A 166 2.67 -33.06 -14.60
CA GLY A 166 3.64 -32.99 -15.70
C GLY A 166 3.21 -32.11 -16.88
N ASP A 167 2.00 -31.55 -16.86
CA ASP A 167 1.48 -30.78 -17.98
C ASP A 167 2.18 -29.42 -18.12
N ASN A 168 2.68 -29.15 -19.33
CA ASN A 168 3.30 -27.87 -19.65
C ASN A 168 2.23 -26.79 -19.85
N GLN A 169 1.92 -26.04 -18.81
CA GLN A 169 0.93 -24.95 -18.84
C GLN A 169 1.59 -23.57 -18.73
N VAL A 170 2.55 -23.29 -19.61
CA VAL A 170 3.37 -22.07 -19.54
C VAL A 170 2.53 -20.80 -19.72
N GLY A 171 2.54 -19.93 -18.71
CA GLY A 171 2.01 -18.57 -18.79
C GLY A 171 0.48 -18.45 -18.70
N LEU A 172 -0.22 -19.51 -18.28
CA LEU A 172 -1.68 -19.50 -18.16
C LEU A 172 -2.15 -18.46 -17.12
N GLN A 173 -1.53 -18.43 -15.95
CA GLN A 173 -1.79 -17.45 -14.90
C GLN A 173 -1.56 -16.00 -15.38
N ALA A 174 -0.47 -15.75 -16.12
CA ALA A 174 -0.18 -14.40 -16.64
C ALA A 174 -1.25 -13.90 -17.63
N ARG A 175 -1.80 -14.80 -18.47
CA ARG A 175 -2.91 -14.49 -19.39
C ARG A 175 -4.21 -14.24 -18.64
N LEU A 176 -4.51 -15.04 -17.62
CA LEU A 176 -5.65 -14.86 -16.73
C LEU A 176 -5.61 -13.48 -16.06
N MET A 177 -4.50 -13.14 -15.39
CA MET A 177 -4.28 -11.85 -14.76
C MET A 177 -4.45 -10.69 -15.75
N SER A 178 -3.86 -10.80 -16.94
CA SER A 178 -3.98 -9.76 -17.98
C SER A 178 -5.41 -9.50 -18.41
N LYS A 179 -6.24 -10.55 -18.54
CA LYS A 179 -7.65 -10.44 -18.92
C LYS A 179 -8.49 -9.87 -17.77
N ALA A 180 -8.28 -10.36 -16.56
CA ALA A 180 -9.01 -9.93 -15.37
C ALA A 180 -8.73 -8.46 -15.02
N LEU A 181 -7.45 -8.07 -14.92
CA LEU A 181 -7.07 -6.70 -14.58
C LEU A 181 -7.62 -5.67 -15.59
N ARG A 182 -7.74 -6.03 -16.87
CA ARG A 182 -8.37 -5.16 -17.88
C ARG A 182 -9.85 -4.89 -17.55
N LYS A 183 -10.59 -5.90 -17.07
CA LYS A 183 -11.99 -5.74 -16.66
C LYS A 183 -12.09 -4.94 -15.37
N ILE A 184 -11.34 -5.35 -14.34
CA ILE A 184 -11.35 -4.75 -13.01
C ILE A 184 -10.97 -3.26 -13.09
N ALA A 185 -9.90 -2.90 -13.81
CA ALA A 185 -9.48 -1.51 -13.97
C ALA A 185 -10.55 -0.63 -14.64
N GLY A 186 -11.31 -1.18 -15.59
CA GLY A 186 -12.43 -0.48 -16.23
C GLY A 186 -13.61 -0.20 -15.30
N ASN A 187 -13.82 -1.05 -14.28
CA ASN A 187 -14.89 -0.91 -13.30
C ASN A 187 -14.48 -0.02 -12.11
N ILE A 188 -13.23 -0.15 -11.65
CA ILE A 188 -12.67 0.64 -10.55
C ILE A 188 -12.85 2.16 -10.75
N GLY A 189 -12.64 2.64 -11.98
CA GLY A 189 -12.78 4.07 -12.29
C GLY A 189 -14.21 4.62 -12.11
N LYS A 190 -15.20 3.75 -11.95
CA LYS A 190 -16.62 4.11 -11.75
C LYS A 190 -17.10 3.88 -10.32
N SER A 191 -16.53 2.92 -9.60
CA SER A 191 -17.00 2.50 -8.28
C SER A 191 -16.24 3.14 -7.12
N ALA A 192 -15.08 3.77 -7.37
CA ALA A 192 -14.13 4.22 -6.36
C ALA A 192 -13.59 3.11 -5.42
N SER A 193 -13.92 1.84 -5.68
CA SER A 193 -13.40 0.69 -4.96
C SER A 193 -11.89 0.55 -5.19
N THR A 194 -11.17 0.30 -4.10
CA THR A 194 -9.73 0.01 -4.13
C THR A 194 -9.51 -1.49 -4.14
N VAL A 195 -8.55 -1.97 -4.93
CA VAL A 195 -8.19 -3.39 -4.95
C VAL A 195 -6.72 -3.55 -4.59
N ILE A 196 -6.43 -4.27 -3.51
CA ILE A 196 -5.08 -4.63 -3.08
C ILE A 196 -4.82 -6.08 -3.48
N PHE A 197 -3.76 -6.30 -4.24
CA PHE A 197 -3.22 -7.63 -4.51
C PHE A 197 -2.00 -7.87 -3.64
N LEU A 198 -2.04 -8.92 -2.82
CA LEU A 198 -0.85 -9.43 -2.14
C LEU A 198 -0.10 -10.34 -3.11
N ASN A 199 1.23 -10.23 -3.11
CA ASN A 199 2.06 -11.01 -4.01
C ASN A 199 3.34 -11.48 -3.32
N GLN A 200 3.88 -12.59 -3.82
CA GLN A 200 5.11 -13.17 -3.34
C GLN A 200 6.25 -12.86 -4.31
N LEU A 201 7.47 -12.84 -3.77
CA LEU A 201 8.68 -12.77 -4.58
C LEU A 201 9.07 -14.18 -5.07
N ARG A 202 9.66 -14.22 -6.26
CA ARG A 202 10.29 -15.38 -6.89
C ARG A 202 11.62 -14.94 -7.50
N GLN A 203 12.54 -15.86 -7.69
CA GLN A 203 13.80 -15.57 -8.39
C GLN A 203 13.70 -16.03 -9.85
N LYS A 204 14.11 -15.18 -10.78
CA LYS A 204 14.23 -15.54 -12.19
C LYS A 204 15.63 -16.11 -12.45
N ILE A 205 15.67 -17.39 -12.82
CA ILE A 205 16.91 -18.09 -13.16
C ILE A 205 17.57 -17.44 -14.39
N GLY A 206 18.89 -17.30 -14.35
CA GLY A 206 19.70 -16.83 -15.48
C GLY A 206 19.85 -15.31 -15.59
N ILE A 207 19.49 -14.54 -14.57
CA ILE A 207 19.86 -13.12 -14.47
C ILE A 207 21.28 -13.02 -13.91
N THR A 208 22.18 -12.40 -14.67
CA THR A 208 23.59 -12.18 -14.28
C THR A 208 23.89 -10.73 -13.89
N TYR A 209 22.94 -9.81 -14.12
CA TYR A 209 23.08 -8.38 -13.81
C TYR A 209 21.73 -7.79 -13.36
N GLY A 210 21.74 -7.02 -12.27
CA GLY A 210 20.55 -6.48 -11.62
C GLY A 210 19.83 -7.50 -10.72
N SER A 211 18.77 -7.04 -10.05
CA SER A 211 18.02 -7.89 -9.10
C SER A 211 17.32 -9.06 -9.81
N PRO A 212 17.50 -10.31 -9.35
CA PRO A 212 16.85 -11.49 -9.91
C PRO A 212 15.37 -11.62 -9.50
N GLU A 213 14.91 -10.77 -8.57
CA GLU A 213 13.58 -10.89 -7.98
C GLU A 213 12.45 -10.43 -8.91
N VAL A 214 11.41 -11.25 -9.00
CA VAL A 214 10.21 -11.00 -9.78
C VAL A 214 8.96 -11.35 -8.96
N THR A 215 7.83 -10.76 -9.33
CA THR A 215 6.53 -11.07 -8.71
C THR A 215 5.73 -12.05 -9.58
N THR A 216 4.86 -12.84 -8.96
CA THR A 216 4.03 -13.85 -9.62
C THR A 216 2.89 -13.21 -10.43
N GLY A 217 2.27 -13.95 -11.35
CA GLY A 217 1.13 -13.48 -12.16
C GLY A 217 1.50 -12.69 -13.43
N GLY A 218 2.78 -12.72 -13.84
CA GLY A 218 3.27 -12.03 -15.03
C GLY A 218 3.45 -10.53 -14.85
N THR A 219 3.50 -9.77 -15.95
CA THR A 219 3.84 -8.33 -15.89
C THR A 219 2.63 -7.41 -15.78
N ALA A 220 1.41 -7.91 -16.02
CA ALA A 220 0.21 -7.09 -16.12
C ALA A 220 -0.04 -6.27 -14.84
N LEU A 221 0.02 -6.91 -13.67
CA LEU A 221 -0.21 -6.24 -12.38
C LEU A 221 0.74 -5.06 -12.17
N LYS A 222 2.02 -5.21 -12.54
CA LYS A 222 3.02 -4.14 -12.46
C LYS A 222 2.60 -2.89 -13.24
N PHE A 223 1.91 -3.03 -14.37
CA PHE A 223 1.47 -1.90 -15.19
C PHE A 223 0.16 -1.28 -14.68
N TYR A 224 -0.81 -2.13 -14.31
CA TYR A 224 -2.12 -1.71 -13.82
C TYR A 224 -2.07 -1.09 -12.43
N ALA A 225 -1.22 -1.58 -11.54
CA ALA A 225 -1.04 -1.04 -10.19
C ALA A 225 -0.67 0.45 -10.27
N SER A 226 -1.39 1.28 -9.51
CA SER A 226 -1.07 2.70 -9.33
C SER A 226 -0.02 2.88 -8.24
N VAL A 227 -0.07 2.02 -7.23
CA VAL A 227 0.92 1.96 -6.15
C VAL A 227 1.47 0.53 -6.08
N ARG A 228 2.79 0.41 -5.92
CA ARG A 228 3.45 -0.87 -5.62
C ARG A 228 4.31 -0.68 -4.38
N LEU A 229 4.10 -1.55 -3.39
CA LEU A 229 4.78 -1.55 -2.11
C LEU A 229 5.64 -2.80 -1.99
N ASP A 230 6.95 -2.60 -1.81
CA ASP A 230 7.91 -3.66 -1.48
C ASP A 230 8.11 -3.67 0.04
N ILE A 231 7.56 -4.66 0.73
CA ILE A 231 7.64 -4.78 2.18
C ILE A 231 8.59 -5.90 2.59
N ARG A 232 9.57 -5.55 3.42
CA ARG A 232 10.62 -6.45 3.92
C ARG A 232 10.76 -6.36 5.43
N ARG A 233 11.06 -7.49 6.07
CA ARG A 233 11.55 -7.53 7.44
C ARG A 233 13.01 -7.08 7.45
N VAL A 234 13.34 -6.02 8.18
CA VAL A 234 14.72 -5.51 8.32
C VAL A 234 15.33 -5.84 9.67
N GLN A 235 14.51 -6.03 10.71
CA GLN A 235 14.99 -6.39 12.04
C GLN A 235 13.95 -7.23 12.78
N THR A 236 14.41 -8.15 13.62
CA THR A 236 13.57 -8.82 14.61
C THR A 236 13.66 -8.09 15.94
N LEU A 237 12.52 -7.77 16.53
CA LEU A 237 12.42 -7.11 17.84
C LEU A 237 12.49 -8.15 18.95
N LYS A 238 13.45 -7.98 19.87
CA LYS A 238 13.73 -8.93 20.96
C LYS A 238 13.70 -8.21 22.30
N LYS A 239 13.12 -8.85 23.32
CA LYS A 239 13.04 -8.29 24.68
C LYS A 239 13.82 -9.16 25.66
N GLY A 240 15.14 -8.94 25.72
CA GLY A 240 16.03 -9.69 26.60
C GLY A 240 15.89 -11.21 26.41
N SER A 241 15.57 -11.93 27.50
CA SER A 241 15.32 -13.37 27.49
C SER A 241 13.89 -13.79 27.17
N GLU A 242 12.94 -12.85 27.01
CA GLU A 242 11.52 -13.14 26.75
C GLU A 242 11.25 -13.54 25.29
N GLY A 243 12.27 -13.51 24.42
CA GLY A 243 12.18 -13.93 23.03
C GLY A 243 11.84 -12.80 22.06
N GLU A 244 11.37 -13.20 20.87
CA GLU A 244 10.98 -12.33 19.77
C GLU A 244 9.53 -11.87 19.94
N TYR A 245 9.28 -10.56 19.92
CA TYR A 245 7.93 -10.01 20.14
C TYR A 245 7.37 -9.24 18.94
N GLY A 246 8.18 -9.06 17.89
CA GLY A 246 7.76 -8.37 16.68
C GLY A 246 8.88 -8.24 15.67
N ILE A 247 8.61 -7.49 14.61
CA ILE A 247 9.55 -7.19 13.54
C ILE A 247 9.53 -5.70 13.20
N ARG A 248 10.68 -5.14 12.81
CA ARG A 248 10.77 -3.88 12.09
C ARG A 248 10.55 -4.19 10.61
N ALA A 249 9.49 -3.63 10.03
CA ALA A 249 9.21 -3.73 8.61
C ALA A 249 9.63 -2.44 7.91
N LYS A 250 10.23 -2.58 6.73
CA LYS A 250 10.56 -1.49 5.80
C LYS A 250 9.71 -1.65 4.55
N VAL A 251 9.00 -0.60 4.18
CA VAL A 251 8.15 -0.54 2.99
C VAL A 251 8.72 0.49 2.02
N LYS A 252 9.18 0.04 0.85
CA LYS A 252 9.59 0.92 -0.25
C LYS A 252 8.43 1.12 -1.22
N VAL A 253 8.10 2.38 -1.50
CA VAL A 253 7.09 2.74 -2.52
C VAL A 253 7.72 2.61 -3.91
N ALA A 254 7.82 1.38 -4.40
CA ALA A 254 8.46 1.02 -5.67
C ALA A 254 7.76 1.63 -6.90
N LYS A 255 6.48 1.99 -6.77
CA LYS A 255 5.72 2.72 -7.78
C LYS A 255 4.67 3.59 -7.11
N ASN A 256 4.51 4.83 -7.57
CA ASN A 256 3.44 5.72 -7.16
C ASN A 256 2.99 6.59 -8.35
N LYS A 257 1.70 6.50 -8.71
CA LYS A 257 1.07 7.32 -9.77
C LYS A 257 0.29 8.52 -9.22
N VAL A 258 0.17 8.66 -7.90
CA VAL A 258 -0.64 9.72 -7.24
C VAL A 258 0.22 10.72 -6.48
N ALA A 259 1.43 10.33 -6.09
CA ALA A 259 2.43 11.15 -5.42
C ALA A 259 3.84 10.74 -5.87
N PRO A 260 4.90 11.46 -5.46
CA PRO A 260 6.28 11.08 -5.77
C PRO A 260 6.60 9.64 -5.32
N PRO A 261 7.19 8.80 -6.18
CA PRO A 261 7.61 7.44 -5.83
C PRO A 261 8.93 7.40 -5.04
N PHE A 262 9.36 6.19 -4.67
CA PHE A 262 10.66 5.86 -4.05
C PHE A 262 10.89 6.32 -2.63
N ARG A 263 9.86 6.87 -1.98
CA ARG A 263 9.87 7.07 -0.53
C ARG A 263 9.87 5.72 0.19
N VAL A 264 10.44 5.74 1.39
CA VAL A 264 10.51 4.60 2.29
C VAL A 264 9.74 4.94 3.56
N ALA A 265 9.04 3.96 4.09
CA ALA A 265 8.47 4.00 5.42
C ALA A 265 8.97 2.81 6.23
N GLU A 266 9.16 3.03 7.52
CA GLU A 266 9.44 1.96 8.47
C GLU A 266 8.42 2.01 9.60
N PHE A 267 8.12 0.83 10.14
CA PHE A 267 7.24 0.69 11.29
C PHE A 267 7.46 -0.68 11.94
N ASP A 268 7.04 -0.81 13.19
CA ASP A 268 7.10 -2.07 13.91
C ASP A 268 5.77 -2.81 13.77
N ILE A 269 5.87 -4.12 13.54
CA ILE A 269 4.76 -5.06 13.60
C ILE A 269 4.95 -5.90 14.86
N ILE A 270 4.09 -5.68 15.85
CA ILE A 270 4.09 -6.41 17.11
C ILE A 270 3.20 -7.65 16.97
N PHE A 271 3.72 -8.82 17.37
CA PHE A 271 2.98 -10.07 17.23
C PHE A 271 1.70 -10.04 18.07
N GLY A 272 0.57 -10.41 17.44
CA GLY A 272 -0.76 -10.37 18.05
C GLY A 272 -1.39 -8.98 18.20
N GLN A 273 -0.68 -7.89 17.89
CA GLN A 273 -1.21 -6.51 17.99
C GLN A 273 -1.21 -5.78 16.64
N GLY A 274 -0.34 -6.17 15.70
CA GLY A 274 -0.21 -5.51 14.41
C GLY A 274 0.76 -4.32 14.44
N ILE A 275 0.51 -3.34 13.58
CA ILE A 275 1.37 -2.18 13.38
C ILE A 275 1.29 -1.23 14.58
N SER A 276 2.45 -0.85 15.12
CA SER A 276 2.53 0.10 16.22
C SER A 276 2.31 1.54 15.75
N ASN A 277 1.10 2.05 15.93
CA ASN A 277 0.75 3.44 15.60
C ASN A 277 1.55 4.47 16.42
N LEU A 278 1.73 4.22 17.73
CA LEU A 278 2.56 5.07 18.58
C LEU A 278 4.03 5.03 18.17
N GLY A 279 4.53 3.87 17.74
CA GLY A 279 5.86 3.74 17.17
C GLY A 279 6.02 4.55 15.88
N CYS A 280 5.04 4.49 14.98
CA CYS A 280 5.04 5.32 13.76
C CYS A 280 5.03 6.82 14.10
N MET A 281 4.22 7.23 15.07
CA MET A 281 4.13 8.62 15.52
C MET A 281 5.46 9.10 16.12
N LEU A 282 6.08 8.30 16.98
CA LEU A 282 7.38 8.62 17.59
C LEU A 282 8.49 8.76 16.53
N ASP A 283 8.53 7.84 15.55
CA ASP A 283 9.51 7.89 14.46
C ASP A 283 9.33 9.18 13.62
N LEU A 284 8.09 9.57 13.33
CA LEU A 284 7.81 10.85 12.66
C LEU A 284 8.10 12.07 13.53
N ALA A 285 7.90 11.97 14.84
CA ALA A 285 8.24 13.04 15.77
C ALA A 285 9.75 13.26 15.84
N GLU A 286 10.55 12.20 15.75
CA GLU A 286 12.01 12.25 15.61
C GLU A 286 12.38 12.90 14.26
N ASP A 287 11.80 12.42 13.15
CA ASP A 287 12.11 12.91 11.79
C ASP A 287 11.73 14.38 11.54
N THR A 288 10.79 14.91 12.32
CA THR A 288 10.31 16.30 12.22
C THR A 288 10.90 17.21 13.29
N ASP A 289 11.85 16.74 14.11
CA ASP A 289 12.43 17.48 15.23
C ASP A 289 11.38 17.97 16.26
N VAL A 290 10.27 17.25 16.43
CA VAL A 290 9.31 17.50 17.53
C VAL A 290 9.82 16.81 18.80
N VAL A 291 10.31 15.59 18.65
CA VAL A 291 11.01 14.85 19.71
C VAL A 291 12.48 14.77 19.32
N VAL A 292 13.36 15.11 20.26
CA VAL A 292 14.82 15.11 20.03
C VAL A 292 15.41 13.87 20.66
N ARG A 293 16.15 13.08 19.86
CA ARG A 293 16.92 11.94 20.35
C ARG A 293 18.38 12.31 20.60
N LYS A 294 18.88 12.07 21.82
CA LYS A 294 20.30 12.21 22.19
C LYS A 294 20.82 10.89 22.74
N GLY A 295 21.52 10.15 21.88
CA GLY A 295 21.95 8.78 22.19
C GLY A 295 20.74 7.86 22.37
N ALA A 296 20.56 7.33 23.58
CA ALA A 296 19.40 6.51 23.93
C ALA A 296 18.22 7.32 24.50
N TRP A 297 18.37 8.62 24.76
CA TRP A 297 17.35 9.43 25.42
C TRP A 297 16.47 10.15 24.40
N TYR A 298 15.16 10.11 24.63
CA TYR A 298 14.15 10.88 23.92
C TYR A 298 13.69 12.05 24.79
N SER A 299 13.65 13.25 24.21
CA SER A 299 13.26 14.48 24.90
C SER A 299 12.20 15.24 24.11
N TYR A 300 11.24 15.84 24.81
CA TYR A 300 10.20 16.69 24.25
C TYR A 300 10.20 18.03 25.02
N ASN A 301 10.23 19.16 24.31
CA ASN A 301 10.33 20.51 24.90
C ASN A 301 11.45 20.70 25.94
N GLY A 302 12.53 19.92 25.85
CA GLY A 302 13.67 19.96 26.76
C GLY A 302 13.58 18.97 27.93
N ASP A 303 12.42 18.38 28.17
CA ASP A 303 12.21 17.37 29.22
C ASP A 303 12.45 15.96 28.67
N ASN A 304 13.10 15.11 29.45
CA ASN A 304 13.33 13.71 29.08
C ASN A 304 12.04 12.91 29.26
N ILE A 305 11.55 12.31 28.18
CA ILE A 305 10.31 11.51 28.16
C ILE A 305 10.59 10.00 28.19
N GLY A 306 11.81 9.57 27.86
CA GLY A 306 12.15 8.14 27.94
C GLY A 306 13.60 7.83 27.58
N GLN A 307 14.07 6.66 28.03
CA GLN A 307 15.35 6.08 27.62
C GLN A 307 15.08 4.79 26.83
N GLY A 308 15.46 4.78 25.56
CA GLY A 308 15.17 3.72 24.61
C GLY A 308 13.78 3.87 24.01
N ARG A 309 13.63 3.36 22.79
CA ARG A 309 12.42 3.53 21.99
C ARG A 309 11.20 2.88 22.64
N ASP A 310 11.33 1.63 23.10
CA ASP A 310 10.22 0.88 23.72
C ASP A 310 9.69 1.54 24.99
N ASN A 311 10.58 2.04 25.85
CA ASN A 311 10.17 2.74 27.08
C ASN A 311 9.49 4.06 26.76
N THR A 312 9.93 4.75 25.71
CA THR A 312 9.31 6.00 25.26
C THR A 312 7.90 5.74 24.72
N ILE A 313 7.69 4.66 23.97
CA ILE A 313 6.35 4.26 23.51
C ILE A 313 5.43 3.97 24.70
N LYS A 314 5.89 3.18 25.68
CA LYS A 314 5.10 2.91 26.89
C LYS A 314 4.74 4.18 27.64
N TYR A 315 5.69 5.10 27.77
CA TYR A 315 5.43 6.38 28.41
C TYR A 315 4.36 7.19 27.66
N LEU A 316 4.38 7.20 26.33
CA LEU A 316 3.36 7.87 25.52
C LEU A 316 1.99 7.17 25.59
N GLU A 317 1.98 5.84 25.69
CA GLU A 317 0.76 5.05 25.89
C GLU A 317 0.08 5.37 27.23
N GLU A 318 0.87 5.53 28.30
CA GLU A 318 0.39 5.93 29.63
C GLU A 318 -0.01 7.42 29.69
N ASN A 319 0.54 8.27 28.82
CA ASN A 319 0.32 9.72 28.79
C ASN A 319 -0.38 10.17 27.49
N GLN A 320 -1.63 9.74 27.31
CA GLN A 320 -2.41 10.01 26.08
C GLN A 320 -2.52 11.49 25.72
N THR A 321 -2.62 12.40 26.70
CA THR A 321 -2.67 13.85 26.46
C THR A 321 -1.40 14.35 25.78
N LEU A 322 -0.23 13.87 26.23
CA LEU A 322 1.05 14.22 25.65
C LEU A 322 1.22 13.60 24.26
N ALA A 323 0.79 12.34 24.09
CA ALA A 323 0.82 11.67 22.79
C ALA A 323 0.00 12.43 21.74
N ALA A 324 -1.21 12.90 22.10
CA ALA A 324 -2.06 13.71 21.23
C ALA A 324 -1.45 15.08 20.90
N GLU A 325 -0.79 15.71 21.87
CA GLU A 325 -0.08 16.98 21.67
C GLU A 325 1.07 16.83 20.66
N ILE A 326 1.91 15.80 20.84
CA ILE A 326 3.02 15.49 19.93
C ILE A 326 2.47 15.16 18.53
N GLU A 327 1.43 14.32 18.44
CA GLU A 327 0.82 13.97 17.17
C GLU A 327 0.33 15.21 16.40
N GLN A 328 -0.33 16.14 17.09
CA GLN A 328 -0.81 17.38 16.47
C GLN A 328 0.35 18.22 15.94
N GLN A 329 1.43 18.38 16.70
CA GLN A 329 2.60 19.12 16.25
C GLN A 329 3.30 18.47 15.05
N VAL A 330 3.38 17.14 15.04
CA VAL A 330 3.91 16.39 13.88
C VAL A 330 3.05 16.64 12.65
N ARG A 331 1.72 16.55 12.77
CA ARG A 331 0.78 16.84 11.68
C ARG A 331 0.92 18.27 11.15
N ASP A 332 1.06 19.25 12.04
CA ASP A 332 1.24 20.65 11.66
C ASP A 332 2.56 20.87 10.91
N LYS A 333 3.67 20.27 11.38
CA LYS A 333 4.97 20.32 10.68
C LYS A 333 4.91 19.66 9.30
N LEU A 334 4.26 18.51 9.17
CA LEU A 334 4.06 17.84 7.89
C LEU A 334 3.22 18.69 6.92
N ALA A 335 2.16 19.35 7.42
CA ALA A 335 1.32 20.23 6.62
C ALA A 335 2.07 21.48 6.13
N MET A 336 3.04 21.97 6.90
CA MET A 336 3.93 23.08 6.51
C MET A 336 5.06 22.66 5.54
N GLY A 337 5.10 21.38 5.13
CA GLY A 337 6.08 20.88 4.16
C GLY A 337 7.45 20.62 4.77
N ALA A 338 7.51 20.25 6.06
CA ALA A 338 8.76 19.82 6.69
C ALA A 338 9.44 18.75 5.83
N VAL A 339 10.72 18.98 5.55
CA VAL A 339 11.58 18.00 4.88
C VAL A 339 11.87 16.91 5.90
N LEU A 340 11.27 15.73 5.71
CA LEU A 340 11.60 14.56 6.51
C LEU A 340 13.11 14.31 6.40
N SER A 341 13.76 14.14 7.55
CA SER A 341 15.20 13.96 7.61
C SER A 341 15.64 12.74 6.75
N SER A 342 16.90 12.79 6.32
CA SER A 342 17.54 12.00 5.26
C SER A 342 17.47 10.46 5.37
N ASN A 343 16.91 9.89 6.44
CA ASN A 343 16.67 8.44 6.54
C ASN A 343 15.50 7.95 5.65
N SER A 344 14.63 8.87 5.22
CA SER A 344 13.48 8.57 4.34
C SER A 344 13.73 8.84 2.84
N LEU A 345 14.87 9.45 2.53
CA LEU A 345 15.35 9.80 1.18
C LEU A 345 16.70 9.13 0.88
N SER A 346 16.86 7.84 1.18
CA SER A 346 17.96 7.10 0.57
C SER A 346 17.77 7.17 -0.94
N GLU A 347 18.60 7.95 -1.65
CA GLU A 347 18.73 7.83 -3.10
C GLU A 347 18.98 6.35 -3.38
N TYR A 348 18.19 5.81 -4.31
CA TYR A 348 18.29 4.43 -4.72
C TYR A 348 19.67 4.19 -5.32
N ASP A 349 20.52 3.48 -4.60
CA ASP A 349 21.67 2.80 -5.16
C ASP A 349 21.28 1.34 -5.49
N PRO A 350 21.24 0.94 -6.78
CA PRO A 350 21.02 -0.45 -7.16
C PRO A 350 22.10 -1.43 -6.66
N ASP A 351 23.26 -0.93 -6.21
CA ASP A 351 24.45 -1.75 -5.93
C ASP A 351 24.66 -2.08 -4.44
N GLU A 352 23.86 -1.54 -3.49
CA GLU A 352 24.00 -1.81 -2.04
C GLU A 352 23.44 -3.17 -1.57
N GLU A 353 22.92 -4.03 -2.46
CA GLU A 353 22.41 -5.37 -2.11
C GLU A 353 23.52 -6.42 -1.84
N SER A 354 24.82 -6.09 -1.93
CA SER A 354 25.89 -7.10 -1.88
C SER A 354 26.49 -7.44 -0.51
N ASP A 355 26.33 -6.61 0.52
CA ASP A 355 27.29 -6.64 1.65
C ASP A 355 26.73 -7.18 2.99
N SER A 356 25.49 -7.69 3.06
CA SER A 356 24.94 -8.17 4.35
C SER A 356 24.90 -9.69 4.56
N ASP A 357 25.27 -10.51 3.58
CA ASP A 357 25.23 -11.98 3.71
C ASP A 357 26.60 -12.66 3.88
N GLU A 358 27.71 -11.91 3.83
CA GLU A 358 29.03 -12.43 4.23
C GLU A 358 29.34 -12.03 5.68
N LEU A 359 28.74 -12.70 6.67
CA LEU A 359 29.30 -12.83 8.03
C LEU A 359 28.48 -13.83 8.86
N MET A 360 28.35 -15.07 8.41
CA MET A 360 28.14 -16.23 9.29
C MET A 360 28.82 -17.47 8.67
N GLU A 361 30.11 -17.63 8.96
CA GLU A 361 30.75 -18.95 9.09
C GLU A 361 30.67 -19.44 10.54
#